data_AF-A0A2S3VX17-F1
#
_entry.id   AF-A0A2S3VX17-F1
#
_cell.length_a   1.000
_cell.length_b   1.000
_cell.length_c   1.000
_cell.angle_alpha   90.00
_cell.angle_beta   90.00
_cell.angle_gamma   90.00
#
_symmetry.space_group_name_H-M   'P 1'
#
loop_
_entity.id
_entity.type
_entity.pdbx_description
1 polymer ?
#
loop_
_entity_poly.entity_id
_entity_poly.type
_entity_poly.pdbx_seq_one_letter_code
_entity_poly.pdbx_strand_id
1 'polypeptide(L)'
;MSKRRDPNPEFDFFIPLMNDLPLKDQREVMERPFFSLQKRKRLKPIEYRSPNGEAWVKVEAMPAYGMATIWDADILVWAASVLNRMKEQGINDLPRTLTTTTYDLLRGIRRGTGGRAYQELQAALSRLETTSIRTSLRAPKRRNEAQFGWLDGWTLEVDPDTDQPRGMTITLSNWVYEGIVSERSLLTMHQDYFLLSGGLERALYRIARKHAGQQRGGWICRVEVLHEKTGSDAQPKEFNRMLRKIIEADQLPDYTMSLTQTVEGTPAVMFQLRGMRWSRPFGQFCGLDKLYPVVVMPPF
;
A
#
# COMPACT_ATOMS: atom_id res chain seq x y z
N MET A 1 6.72 10.67 21.20
CA MET A 1 6.01 9.85 20.20
C MET A 1 5.65 8.54 20.87
N SER A 2 4.36 8.19 20.97
CA SER A 2 3.97 6.86 21.46
C SER A 2 4.21 5.86 20.33
N LYS A 3 5.29 5.09 20.39
CA LYS A 3 5.59 4.06 19.38
C LYS A 3 4.41 3.09 19.32
N ARG A 4 3.87 2.81 18.12
CA ARG A 4 2.78 1.83 17.95
C ARG A 4 3.27 0.47 18.45
N ARG A 5 2.45 -0.21 19.25
CA ARG A 5 2.81 -1.50 19.85
C ARG A 5 2.75 -2.59 18.79
N ASP A 6 3.84 -3.34 18.66
CA ASP A 6 3.86 -4.57 17.87
C ASP A 6 3.03 -5.65 18.58
N PRO A 7 2.04 -6.28 17.92
CA PRO A 7 1.29 -7.37 18.51
C PRO A 7 2.13 -8.63 18.78
N ASN A 8 3.30 -8.77 18.14
CA ASN A 8 4.21 -9.91 18.29
C ASN A 8 5.59 -9.42 18.79
N PRO A 9 5.71 -8.96 20.04
CA PRO A 9 6.94 -8.34 20.55
C PRO A 9 8.08 -9.34 20.79
N GLU A 10 7.77 -10.63 20.92
CA GLU A 10 8.74 -11.68 21.18
C GLU A 10 9.45 -12.12 19.90
N PHE A 11 10.79 -12.17 19.98
CA PHE A 11 11.62 -12.72 18.93
C PHE A 11 11.47 -14.24 18.94
N ASP A 12 11.24 -14.83 17.77
CA ASP A 12 10.98 -16.27 17.63
C ASP A 12 12.14 -16.81 16.81
N PHE A 13 12.99 -17.56 17.49
CA PHE A 13 14.25 -18.07 16.96
C PHE A 13 14.05 -19.17 15.90
N PHE A 14 12.84 -19.71 15.75
CA PHE A 14 12.55 -20.82 14.86
C PHE A 14 11.94 -20.41 13.52
N ILE A 15 11.64 -19.13 13.33
CA ILE A 15 11.13 -18.61 12.05
C ILE A 15 12.30 -18.08 11.21
N PRO A 16 12.45 -18.49 9.93
CA PRO A 16 13.39 -17.86 9.00
C PRO A 16 13.11 -16.35 8.97
N LEU A 17 14.03 -15.52 9.47
CA LEU A 17 13.86 -14.08 9.73
C LEU A 17 12.97 -13.36 8.68
N MET A 18 11.65 -13.40 8.88
CA MET A 18 10.70 -12.60 8.10
C MET A 18 10.62 -11.18 8.66
N ASN A 19 11.00 -11.00 9.92
CA ASN A 19 11.09 -9.69 10.57
C ASN A 19 12.15 -8.78 9.93
N ASP A 20 13.19 -9.36 9.31
CA ASP A 20 14.27 -8.61 8.65
C ASP A 20 14.13 -8.56 7.11
N LEU A 21 13.05 -9.13 6.57
CA LEU A 21 12.78 -9.08 5.14
C LEU A 21 12.43 -7.64 4.75
N PRO A 22 13.18 -6.99 3.82
CA PRO A 22 12.80 -5.68 3.34
C PRO A 22 11.43 -5.76 2.67
N LEU A 23 10.45 -5.05 3.24
CA LEU A 23 9.08 -5.05 2.71
C LEU A 23 9.06 -4.46 1.30
N LYS A 24 8.40 -5.13 0.36
CA LYS A 24 8.26 -4.69 -1.03
C LYS A 24 6.80 -4.52 -1.41
N ASP A 25 6.47 -3.42 -2.06
CA ASP A 25 5.15 -3.18 -2.67
C ASP A 25 5.31 -2.77 -4.14
N GLN A 26 4.29 -3.06 -4.94
CA GLN A 26 4.27 -2.77 -6.36
C GLN A 26 4.01 -1.28 -6.60
N ARG A 27 4.98 -0.61 -7.22
CA ARG A 27 4.97 0.84 -7.45
C ARG A 27 3.71 1.34 -8.15
N GLU A 28 3.18 0.58 -9.10
CA GLU A 28 2.06 1.03 -9.94
C GLU A 28 0.74 1.15 -9.17
N VAL A 29 0.53 0.31 -8.15
CA VAL A 29 -0.70 0.25 -7.34
C VAL A 29 -0.67 1.23 -6.16
N MET A 30 0.49 1.82 -5.85
CA MET A 30 0.67 2.69 -4.69
C MET A 30 0.01 4.07 -4.79
N GLU A 31 -0.32 4.56 -6.00
CA GLU A 31 -0.89 5.91 -6.18
C GLU A 31 -2.36 5.94 -6.59
N ARG A 32 -3.00 4.77 -6.66
CA ARG A 32 -4.36 4.63 -7.19
C ARG A 32 -5.21 3.80 -6.23
N PRO A 33 -6.52 4.05 -6.20
CA PRO A 33 -7.39 3.41 -5.22
C PRO A 33 -7.81 2.00 -5.68
N PHE A 34 -6.93 1.05 -5.40
CA PHE A 34 -7.14 -0.37 -5.69
C PHE A 34 -7.89 -1.12 -4.58
N PHE A 35 -8.03 -0.49 -3.41
CA PHE A 35 -8.55 -1.12 -2.19
C PHE A 35 -9.53 -0.20 -1.46
N SER A 36 -10.49 -0.79 -0.74
CA SER A 36 -11.32 -0.05 0.21
C SER A 36 -10.48 0.44 1.40
N LEU A 37 -10.64 1.71 1.77
CA LEU A 37 -10.00 2.30 2.97
C LEU A 37 -10.77 2.03 4.27
N GLN A 38 -11.94 1.40 4.19
CA GLN A 38 -12.78 1.11 5.34
C GLN A 38 -12.78 -0.38 5.63
N LYS A 39 -12.83 -0.74 6.92
CA LYS A 39 -12.94 -2.13 7.38
C LYS A 39 -14.33 -2.73 7.13
N ARG A 40 -15.36 -1.90 6.99
CA ARG A 40 -16.72 -2.36 6.70
C ARG A 40 -16.82 -2.89 5.26
N LYS A 41 -17.74 -3.82 5.05
CA LYS A 41 -18.06 -4.38 3.73
C LYS A 41 -18.46 -3.26 2.77
N ARG A 42 -17.65 -3.03 1.74
CA ARG A 42 -17.93 -2.08 0.66
C ARG A 42 -18.39 -2.83 -0.57
N LEU A 43 -19.58 -2.47 -1.08
CA LEU A 43 -20.14 -2.96 -2.34
C LEU A 43 -20.11 -1.89 -3.44
N LYS A 44 -20.13 -0.61 -3.05
CA LYS A 44 -20.02 0.51 -4.00
C LYS A 44 -18.66 0.42 -4.72
N PRO A 45 -18.63 0.39 -6.07
CA PRO A 45 -17.39 0.35 -6.83
C PRO A 45 -16.44 1.49 -6.48
N ILE A 46 -15.15 1.27 -6.78
CA ILE A 46 -14.18 2.36 -6.88
C ILE A 46 -13.99 2.65 -8.36
N GLU A 47 -14.09 3.92 -8.74
CA GLU A 47 -13.79 4.39 -10.08
C GLU A 47 -12.79 5.53 -9.95
N TYR A 48 -11.70 5.44 -10.71
CA TYR A 48 -10.63 6.41 -10.70
C TYR A 48 -10.14 6.65 -12.12
N ARG A 49 -9.89 7.92 -12.45
CA ARG A 49 -9.18 8.35 -13.65
C ARG A 49 -8.05 9.27 -13.21
N SER A 50 -6.87 9.09 -13.82
CA SER A 50 -5.76 10.01 -13.57
C SER A 50 -6.10 11.40 -14.09
N PRO A 51 -5.50 12.46 -13.50
CA PRO A 51 -5.73 13.84 -13.95
C PRO A 51 -5.43 14.07 -15.44
N ASN A 52 -4.50 13.30 -16.02
CA ASN A 52 -4.16 13.35 -17.45
C ASN A 52 -5.03 12.43 -18.34
N GLY A 53 -5.97 11.66 -17.77
CA GLY A 53 -6.88 10.78 -18.50
C GLY A 53 -6.27 9.47 -19.04
N GLU A 54 -4.95 9.29 -18.95
CA GLU A 54 -4.25 8.13 -19.53
C GLU A 54 -4.49 6.82 -18.76
N ALA A 55 -4.66 6.91 -17.45
CA ALA A 55 -4.82 5.75 -16.58
C ALA A 55 -6.18 5.76 -15.90
N TRP A 56 -6.89 4.64 -15.95
CA TRP A 56 -8.12 4.47 -15.19
C TRP A 56 -8.14 3.12 -14.46
N VAL A 57 -8.87 3.08 -13.36
CA VAL A 57 -9.06 1.88 -12.53
C VAL A 57 -10.53 1.80 -12.15
N LYS A 58 -11.11 0.61 -12.28
CA LYS A 58 -12.42 0.25 -11.75
C LYS A 58 -12.29 -0.99 -10.88
N VAL A 59 -12.77 -0.92 -9.66
CA VAL A 59 -12.75 -2.04 -8.69
C VAL A 59 -14.17 -2.37 -8.27
N GLU A 60 -14.55 -3.63 -8.43
CA GLU A 60 -15.89 -4.14 -8.16
C GLU A 60 -15.84 -5.27 -7.13
N ALA A 61 -16.82 -5.28 -6.25
CA ALA A 61 -16.91 -6.22 -5.13
C ALA A 61 -17.80 -7.42 -5.49
N MET A 62 -17.45 -8.61 -5.00
CA MET A 62 -18.38 -9.74 -4.97
C MET A 62 -19.39 -9.54 -3.82
N PRO A 63 -20.72 -9.63 -4.05
CA PRO A 63 -21.72 -9.36 -3.01
C PRO A 63 -21.58 -10.22 -1.75
N ALA A 64 -21.09 -11.46 -1.85
CA ALA A 64 -20.88 -12.33 -0.69
C ALA A 64 -19.78 -11.80 0.24
N TYR A 65 -18.61 -11.45 -0.31
CA TYR A 65 -17.40 -11.16 0.46
C TYR A 65 -17.09 -9.67 0.62
N GLY A 66 -17.57 -8.83 -0.30
CA GLY A 66 -17.20 -7.42 -0.39
C GLY A 66 -15.88 -7.18 -1.13
N MET A 67 -15.47 -5.92 -1.18
CA MET A 67 -14.22 -5.48 -1.83
C MET A 67 -13.00 -5.71 -0.94
N ALA A 68 -11.88 -6.10 -1.53
CA ALA A 68 -10.57 -6.12 -0.87
C ALA A 68 -10.25 -4.77 -0.24
N THR A 69 -9.78 -4.81 1.00
CA THR A 69 -9.45 -3.65 1.81
C THR A 69 -7.94 -3.39 1.79
N ILE A 70 -7.53 -2.18 2.16
CA ILE A 70 -6.10 -1.82 2.18
C ILE A 70 -5.29 -2.61 3.21
N TRP A 71 -5.94 -3.24 4.19
CA TRP A 71 -5.28 -4.19 5.09
C TRP A 71 -5.04 -5.52 4.38
N ASP A 72 -5.95 -5.98 3.53
CA ASP A 72 -5.78 -7.23 2.76
C ASP A 72 -4.56 -7.14 1.83
N ALA A 73 -4.25 -5.94 1.34
CA ALA A 73 -3.04 -5.66 0.56
C ALA A 73 -1.73 -6.05 1.28
N ASP A 74 -1.73 -6.18 2.61
CA ASP A 74 -0.55 -6.63 3.37
C ASP A 74 -0.08 -8.03 2.93
N ILE A 75 -1.01 -8.89 2.51
CA ILE A 75 -0.69 -10.23 1.98
C ILE A 75 0.06 -10.12 0.64
N LEU A 76 -0.30 -9.14 -0.19
CA LEU A 76 0.39 -8.88 -1.45
C LEU A 76 1.77 -8.26 -1.24
N VAL A 77 1.91 -7.38 -0.25
CA VAL A 77 3.22 -6.85 0.19
C VAL A 77 4.11 -7.98 0.68
N TRP A 78 3.58 -8.89 1.50
CA TRP A 78 4.30 -10.10 1.92
C TRP A 78 4.74 -10.95 0.72
N ALA A 79 3.82 -11.25 -0.20
CA ALA A 79 4.10 -12.07 -1.38
C ALA A 79 5.19 -11.45 -2.26
N ALA A 80 5.11 -10.14 -2.53
CA ALA A 80 6.13 -9.41 -3.28
C ALA A 80 7.49 -9.42 -2.58
N SER A 81 7.50 -9.33 -1.25
CA SER A 81 8.73 -9.39 -0.45
C SER A 81 9.39 -10.78 -0.52
N VAL A 82 8.60 -11.85 -0.43
CA VAL A 82 9.08 -13.24 -0.55
C VAL A 82 9.67 -13.49 -1.95
N LEU A 83 8.95 -13.12 -3.00
CA LEU A 83 9.43 -13.27 -4.38
C LEU A 83 10.70 -12.46 -4.65
N ASN A 84 10.79 -11.24 -4.12
CA ASN A 84 12.00 -10.43 -4.24
C ASN A 84 13.19 -11.09 -3.53
N ARG A 85 12.99 -11.67 -2.34
CA ARG A 85 14.06 -12.42 -1.64
C ARG A 85 14.53 -13.63 -2.46
N MET A 86 13.60 -14.41 -3.01
CA MET A 86 13.94 -15.55 -3.86
C MET A 86 14.77 -15.10 -5.08
N LYS A 87 14.41 -13.96 -5.68
CA LYS A 87 15.15 -13.34 -6.78
C LYS A 87 16.56 -12.91 -6.35
N GLU A 88 16.69 -12.25 -5.19
CA GLU A 88 17.99 -11.85 -4.62
C GLU A 88 18.88 -13.06 -4.27
N GLN A 89 18.28 -14.21 -3.97
CA GLN A 89 18.96 -15.49 -3.76
C GLN A 89 19.38 -16.19 -5.07
N GLY A 90 19.07 -15.61 -6.24
CA GLY A 90 19.43 -16.17 -7.54
C GLY A 90 18.51 -17.29 -8.03
N ILE A 91 17.28 -17.41 -7.49
CA ILE A 91 16.28 -18.33 -8.01
C ILE A 91 15.76 -17.78 -9.34
N ASN A 92 16.02 -18.51 -10.43
CA ASN A 92 15.63 -18.10 -11.80
C ASN A 92 14.12 -18.23 -12.05
N ASP A 93 13.55 -19.38 -11.66
CA ASP A 93 12.13 -19.68 -11.85
C ASP A 93 11.35 -19.37 -10.59
N LEU A 94 10.91 -18.11 -10.47
CA LEU A 94 10.11 -17.67 -9.34
C LEU A 94 8.72 -18.33 -9.38
N PRO A 95 8.25 -18.92 -8.27
CA PRO A 95 6.95 -19.58 -8.25
C PRO A 95 5.82 -18.56 -8.20
N ARG A 96 4.75 -18.77 -8.97
CA ARG A 96 3.52 -17.96 -8.87
C ARG A 96 2.64 -18.34 -7.67
N THR A 97 2.77 -19.59 -7.23
CA THR A 97 2.12 -20.15 -6.04
C THR A 97 3.11 -20.17 -4.89
N LEU A 98 2.83 -19.41 -3.84
CA LEU A 98 3.64 -19.35 -2.63
C LEU A 98 3.07 -20.29 -1.57
N THR A 99 3.95 -21.03 -0.91
CA THR A 99 3.60 -21.92 0.21
C THR A 99 4.11 -21.34 1.52
N THR A 100 3.28 -21.33 2.55
CA THR A 100 3.64 -20.85 3.90
C THR A 100 2.70 -21.46 4.95
N THR A 101 2.85 -21.11 6.22
CA THR A 101 1.86 -21.41 7.26
C THR A 101 1.03 -20.16 7.56
N THR A 102 -0.18 -20.34 8.10
CA THR A 102 -0.98 -19.18 8.53
C THR A 102 -0.27 -18.38 9.64
N TYR A 103 0.41 -19.08 10.55
CA TYR A 103 1.17 -18.45 11.63
C TYR A 103 2.28 -17.55 11.08
N ASP A 104 3.10 -18.08 10.17
CA ASP A 104 4.20 -17.33 9.56
C ASP A 104 3.71 -16.12 8.78
N LEU A 105 2.65 -16.28 7.98
CA LEU A 105 2.06 -15.18 7.22
C LEU A 105 1.57 -14.07 8.15
N LEU A 106 0.73 -14.42 9.16
CA LEU A 106 0.18 -13.45 10.12
C LEU A 106 1.28 -12.70 10.86
N ARG A 107 2.32 -13.41 11.29
CA ARG A 107 3.47 -12.78 11.95
C ARG A 107 4.24 -11.86 11.01
N GLY A 108 4.50 -12.31 9.77
CA GLY A 108 5.20 -11.54 8.75
C GLY A 108 4.52 -10.22 8.41
N ILE A 109 3.18 -10.19 8.45
CA ILE A 109 2.38 -8.97 8.25
C ILE A 109 2.00 -8.25 9.57
N ARG A 110 2.67 -8.59 10.68
CA ARG A 110 2.48 -7.98 12.02
C ARG A 110 1.02 -7.98 12.48
N ARG A 111 0.27 -9.06 12.22
CA ARG A 111 -1.07 -9.30 12.78
C ARG A 111 -0.98 -10.24 13.98
N GLY A 112 -2.02 -10.23 14.81
CA GLY A 112 -2.13 -11.22 15.89
C GLY A 112 -2.25 -12.64 15.34
N THR A 113 -1.93 -13.63 16.17
CA THR A 113 -1.90 -15.06 15.82
C THR A 113 -2.93 -15.88 16.61
N GLY A 114 -4.00 -15.24 17.11
CA GLY A 114 -5.12 -15.94 17.75
C GLY A 114 -6.20 -16.35 16.74
N GLY A 115 -7.11 -17.26 17.11
CA GLY A 115 -8.11 -17.83 16.19
C GLY A 115 -8.96 -16.82 15.40
N ARG A 116 -9.28 -15.65 15.99
CA ARG A 116 -9.94 -14.56 15.26
C ARG A 116 -9.12 -14.06 14.06
N ALA A 117 -7.79 -13.96 14.21
CA ALA A 117 -6.92 -13.51 13.13
C ALA A 117 -6.86 -14.52 11.97
N TYR A 118 -6.98 -15.82 12.27
CA TYR A 118 -7.09 -16.86 11.24
C TYR A 118 -8.39 -16.69 10.43
N GLN A 119 -9.52 -16.44 11.09
CA GLN A 119 -10.79 -16.17 10.41
C GLN A 119 -10.72 -14.88 9.56
N GLU A 120 -10.12 -13.83 10.12
CA GLU A 120 -9.92 -12.56 9.40
C GLU A 120 -8.98 -12.71 8.19
N LEU A 121 -7.98 -13.60 8.27
CA LEU A 121 -7.11 -13.95 7.14
C LEU A 121 -7.88 -14.68 6.04
N GLN A 122 -8.67 -15.70 6.38
CA GLN A 122 -9.51 -16.39 5.39
C GLN A 122 -10.44 -15.42 4.67
N ALA A 123 -11.11 -14.54 5.44
CA ALA A 123 -11.96 -13.51 4.86
C ALA A 123 -11.18 -12.53 3.96
N ALA A 124 -9.92 -12.21 4.30
CA ALA A 124 -9.04 -11.40 3.46
C ALA A 124 -8.68 -12.11 2.15
N LEU A 125 -8.32 -13.39 2.21
CA LEU A 125 -8.02 -14.21 1.04
C LEU A 125 -9.22 -14.30 0.09
N SER A 126 -10.43 -14.59 0.61
CA SER A 126 -11.64 -14.60 -0.20
C SER A 126 -11.94 -13.25 -0.85
N ARG A 127 -11.70 -12.13 -0.15
CA ARG A 127 -11.87 -10.79 -0.75
C ARG A 127 -10.83 -10.53 -1.84
N LEU A 128 -9.58 -10.92 -1.65
CA LEU A 128 -8.51 -10.75 -2.64
C LEU A 128 -8.77 -11.56 -3.92
N GLU A 129 -9.23 -12.80 -3.76
CA GLU A 129 -9.61 -13.69 -4.86
C GLU A 129 -10.82 -13.17 -5.64
N THR A 130 -11.86 -12.68 -4.94
CA THR A 130 -13.16 -12.36 -5.57
C THR A 130 -13.35 -10.91 -5.98
N THR A 131 -12.43 -10.00 -5.62
CA THR A 131 -12.47 -8.61 -6.08
C THR A 131 -12.09 -8.53 -7.55
N SER A 132 -12.96 -7.96 -8.38
CA SER A 132 -12.71 -7.77 -9.82
C SER A 132 -12.12 -6.39 -10.08
N ILE A 133 -10.99 -6.35 -10.78
CA ILE A 133 -10.27 -5.12 -11.11
C ILE A 133 -10.21 -5.00 -12.63
N ARG A 134 -10.58 -3.84 -13.15
CA ARG A 134 -10.41 -3.45 -14.55
C ARG A 134 -9.56 -2.20 -14.64
N THR A 135 -8.60 -2.15 -15.54
CA THR A 135 -7.69 -1.01 -15.65
C THR A 135 -7.04 -0.88 -17.03
N SER A 136 -6.68 0.34 -17.43
CA SER A 136 -5.80 0.56 -18.59
C SER A 136 -4.31 0.36 -18.29
N LEU A 137 -3.93 0.11 -17.03
CA LEU A 137 -2.52 -0.12 -16.69
C LEU A 137 -1.97 -1.38 -17.35
N ARG A 138 -0.75 -1.26 -17.91
CA ARG A 138 -0.06 -2.31 -18.68
C ARG A 138 -0.87 -2.88 -19.84
N ALA A 139 -1.92 -2.19 -20.28
CA ALA A 139 -2.70 -2.64 -21.41
C ALA A 139 -1.88 -2.44 -22.71
N PRO A 140 -1.58 -3.50 -23.49
CA PRO A 140 -0.88 -3.34 -24.76
C PRO A 140 -1.77 -2.56 -25.72
N LYS A 141 -1.20 -1.75 -26.64
CA LYS A 141 -1.93 -0.86 -27.58
C LYS A 141 -3.11 -1.49 -28.36
N ARG A 142 -3.24 -2.82 -28.40
CA ARG A 142 -4.34 -3.58 -29.04
C ARG A 142 -5.42 -4.12 -28.08
N ARG A 143 -5.17 -4.19 -26.77
CA ARG A 143 -6.17 -4.52 -25.73
C ARG A 143 -6.39 -3.25 -24.91
N ASN A 144 -7.60 -2.72 -24.92
CA ASN A 144 -7.89 -1.43 -24.27
C ASN A 144 -7.91 -1.49 -22.73
N GLU A 145 -7.88 -2.70 -22.14
CA GLU A 145 -7.90 -2.89 -20.68
C GLU A 145 -7.40 -4.29 -20.26
N ALA A 146 -6.95 -4.40 -19.01
CA ALA A 146 -6.71 -5.63 -18.29
C ALA A 146 -7.82 -5.85 -17.25
N GLN A 147 -8.25 -7.11 -17.09
CA GLN A 147 -9.20 -7.52 -16.05
C GLN A 147 -8.61 -8.69 -15.26
N PHE A 148 -8.61 -8.60 -13.93
CA PHE A 148 -8.02 -9.60 -13.03
C PHE A 148 -8.58 -9.49 -11.60
N GLY A 149 -8.39 -10.53 -10.78
CA GLY A 149 -8.44 -10.47 -9.32
C GLY A 149 -7.03 -10.46 -8.72
N TRP A 150 -6.89 -10.22 -7.42
CA TRP A 150 -5.54 -10.19 -6.81
C TRP A 150 -4.90 -11.59 -6.73
N LEU A 151 -5.72 -12.59 -6.45
CA LEU A 151 -5.34 -14.00 -6.35
C LEU A 151 -6.14 -14.82 -7.35
N ASP A 152 -5.51 -15.82 -7.95
CA ASP A 152 -6.22 -16.84 -8.75
C ASP A 152 -6.75 -17.99 -7.88
N GLY A 153 -6.24 -18.13 -6.66
CA GLY A 153 -6.71 -19.12 -5.70
C GLY A 153 -5.82 -19.24 -4.47
N TRP A 154 -6.32 -19.93 -3.45
CA TRP A 154 -5.59 -20.25 -2.23
C TRP A 154 -6.10 -21.57 -1.65
N THR A 155 -5.25 -22.26 -0.88
CA THR A 155 -5.64 -23.48 -0.14
C THR A 155 -5.21 -23.37 1.32
N LEU A 156 -5.97 -24.03 2.19
CA LEU A 156 -5.59 -24.29 3.57
C LEU A 156 -5.49 -25.79 3.77
N GLU A 157 -4.32 -26.25 4.19
CA GLU A 157 -4.13 -27.60 4.66
C GLU A 157 -4.36 -27.60 6.17
N VAL A 158 -5.36 -28.36 6.61
CA VAL A 158 -5.65 -28.60 8.02
C VAL A 158 -5.28 -30.04 8.38
N ASP A 159 -4.77 -30.23 9.58
CA ASP A 159 -4.58 -31.54 10.18
C ASP A 159 -5.95 -32.21 10.37
N PRO A 160 -6.19 -33.40 9.81
CA PRO A 160 -7.49 -34.06 9.91
C PRO A 160 -7.85 -34.50 11.35
N ASP A 161 -6.86 -34.69 12.22
CA ASP A 161 -7.06 -35.17 13.58
C ASP A 161 -7.18 -34.01 14.57
N THR A 162 -6.41 -32.93 14.37
CA THR A 162 -6.39 -31.78 15.29
C THR A 162 -7.10 -30.52 14.78
N ASP A 163 -7.57 -30.52 13.52
CA ASP A 163 -8.13 -29.36 12.81
C ASP A 163 -7.20 -28.13 12.80
N GLN A 164 -5.89 -28.36 12.98
CA GLN A 164 -4.90 -27.29 13.05
C GLN A 164 -4.36 -26.97 11.65
N PRO A 165 -4.21 -25.69 11.27
CA PRO A 165 -3.62 -25.32 9.98
C PRO A 165 -2.16 -25.80 9.89
N ARG A 166 -1.87 -26.74 9.00
CA ARG A 166 -0.53 -27.25 8.70
C ARG A 166 0.20 -26.41 7.66
N GLY A 167 -0.53 -25.92 6.67
CA GLY A 167 0.04 -25.21 5.54
C GLY A 167 -1.00 -24.41 4.78
N MET A 168 -0.53 -23.50 3.94
CA MET A 168 -1.37 -22.77 3.01
C MET A 168 -0.62 -22.50 1.72
N THR A 169 -1.37 -22.47 0.62
CA THR A 169 -0.87 -21.97 -0.66
C THR A 169 -1.62 -20.73 -1.08
N ILE A 170 -0.91 -19.79 -1.71
CA ILE A 170 -1.47 -18.56 -2.26
C ILE A 170 -0.98 -18.44 -3.71
N THR A 171 -1.89 -18.49 -4.66
CA THR A 171 -1.59 -18.35 -6.08
C THR A 171 -1.91 -16.93 -6.54
N LEU A 172 -0.87 -16.15 -6.86
CA LEU A 172 -1.03 -14.79 -7.37
C LEU A 172 -1.64 -14.82 -8.77
N SER A 173 -2.49 -13.84 -9.10
CA SER A 173 -2.95 -13.70 -10.48
C SER A 173 -1.79 -13.35 -11.42
N ASN A 174 -1.94 -13.71 -12.69
CA ASN A 174 -0.86 -13.46 -13.68
C ASN A 174 -0.46 -11.98 -13.73
N TRP A 175 -1.43 -11.06 -13.68
CA TRP A 175 -1.17 -9.62 -13.71
C TRP A 175 -0.33 -9.16 -12.50
N VAL A 176 -0.65 -9.66 -11.31
CA VAL A 176 0.06 -9.34 -10.06
C VAL A 176 1.46 -9.94 -10.07
N TYR A 177 1.58 -11.19 -10.50
CA TYR A 177 2.86 -11.89 -10.59
C TYR A 177 3.81 -11.20 -11.57
N GLU A 178 3.37 -10.94 -12.81
CA GLU A 178 4.15 -10.19 -13.81
C GLU A 178 4.58 -8.82 -13.26
N GLY A 179 3.70 -8.16 -12.51
CA GLY A 179 4.00 -6.89 -11.87
C GLY A 179 5.09 -6.95 -10.81
N ILE A 180 5.24 -8.07 -10.11
CA ILE A 180 6.27 -8.26 -9.09
C ILE A 180 7.61 -8.62 -9.72
N VAL A 181 7.61 -9.56 -10.67
CA VAL A 181 8.87 -10.11 -11.22
C VAL A 181 9.55 -9.17 -12.21
N SER A 182 8.78 -8.27 -12.83
CA SER A 182 9.27 -7.23 -13.74
C SER A 182 10.35 -6.36 -13.10
N GLU A 183 11.28 -5.86 -13.91
CA GLU A 183 12.35 -4.98 -13.40
C GLU A 183 11.81 -3.64 -12.88
N ARG A 184 12.41 -3.14 -11.79
CA ARG A 184 12.11 -1.82 -11.19
C ARG A 184 10.65 -1.58 -10.82
N SER A 185 9.86 -2.64 -10.66
CA SER A 185 8.45 -2.56 -10.34
C SER A 185 8.16 -2.41 -8.85
N LEU A 186 9.12 -2.78 -7.98
CA LEU A 186 8.96 -2.80 -6.54
C LEU A 186 9.60 -1.59 -5.86
N LEU A 187 8.95 -1.09 -4.81
CA LEU A 187 9.52 -0.12 -3.86
C LEU A 187 9.67 -0.78 -2.49
N THR A 188 10.82 -0.57 -1.86
CA THR A 188 11.02 -0.95 -0.46
C THR A 188 10.15 -0.07 0.43
N MET A 189 9.47 -0.62 1.43
CA MET A 189 8.68 0.09 2.45
C MET A 189 9.38 0.03 3.81
N HIS A 190 8.99 0.91 4.73
CA HIS A 190 9.41 0.88 6.12
C HIS A 190 8.74 -0.28 6.86
N GLN A 191 9.47 -0.95 7.74
CA GLN A 191 8.98 -2.14 8.48
C GLN A 191 7.72 -1.84 9.31
N ASP A 192 7.66 -0.67 9.94
CA ASP A 192 6.47 -0.22 10.70
C ASP A 192 5.23 0.09 9.85
N TYR A 193 5.26 -0.08 8.51
CA TYR A 193 4.07 0.10 7.66
C TYR A 193 2.89 -0.75 8.14
N PHE A 194 3.12 -2.01 8.49
CA PHE A 194 2.05 -2.91 8.94
C PHE A 194 1.41 -2.48 10.26
N LEU A 195 2.13 -1.68 11.07
CA LEU A 195 1.62 -1.13 12.33
C LEU A 195 0.62 0.03 12.12
N LEU A 196 0.49 0.56 10.90
CA LEU A 196 -0.50 1.59 10.60
C LEU A 196 -1.92 1.02 10.79
N SER A 197 -2.73 1.68 11.63
CA SER A 197 -4.07 1.21 11.96
C SER A 197 -5.15 1.77 11.02
N GLY A 198 -4.94 2.96 10.47
CA GLY A 198 -5.92 3.67 9.64
C GLY A 198 -5.78 3.37 8.15
N GLY A 199 -6.90 3.19 7.45
CA GLY A 199 -6.89 2.95 6.00
C GLY A 199 -6.38 4.16 5.21
N LEU A 200 -6.77 5.37 5.62
CA LEU A 200 -6.25 6.61 5.01
C LEU A 200 -4.75 6.79 5.29
N GLU A 201 -4.27 6.46 6.50
CA GLU A 201 -2.84 6.53 6.83
C GLU A 201 -2.01 5.62 5.91
N ARG A 202 -2.47 4.37 5.70
CA ARG A 202 -1.82 3.41 4.80
C ARG A 202 -1.80 3.89 3.36
N ALA A 203 -2.91 4.44 2.87
CA ALA A 203 -2.98 4.99 1.52
C ALA A 203 -2.02 6.18 1.35
N LEU A 204 -2.01 7.11 2.31
CA LEU A 204 -1.09 8.25 2.31
C LEU A 204 0.38 7.80 2.36
N TYR A 205 0.73 6.78 3.16
CA TYR A 205 2.09 6.23 3.18
C TYR A 205 2.49 5.72 1.80
N ARG A 206 1.63 4.94 1.13
CA ARG A 206 1.93 4.36 -0.19
C ARG A 206 2.12 5.45 -1.25
N ILE A 207 1.23 6.44 -1.27
CA ILE A 207 1.31 7.60 -2.17
C ILE A 207 2.61 8.37 -1.92
N ALA A 208 2.92 8.68 -0.65
CA ALA A 208 4.14 9.38 -0.28
C ALA A 208 5.38 8.57 -0.65
N ARG A 209 5.41 7.26 -0.40
CA ARG A 209 6.56 6.41 -0.75
C ARG A 209 6.85 6.41 -2.25
N LYS A 210 5.82 6.43 -3.08
CA LYS A 210 5.96 6.51 -4.53
C LYS A 210 6.44 7.87 -5.02
N HIS A 211 5.84 8.96 -4.53
CA HIS A 211 6.08 10.30 -5.07
C HIS A 211 7.15 11.09 -4.31
N ALA A 212 7.12 11.06 -2.98
CA ALA A 212 8.13 11.67 -2.12
C ALA A 212 9.44 10.87 -2.17
N GLY A 213 9.36 9.54 -2.12
CA GLY A 213 10.54 8.67 -2.13
C GLY A 213 11.53 9.07 -1.03
N GLN A 214 12.78 9.37 -1.40
CA GLN A 214 13.81 9.89 -0.49
C GLN A 214 14.24 11.33 -0.81
N GLN A 215 13.41 12.12 -1.50
CA GLN A 215 13.82 13.45 -1.93
C GLN A 215 13.98 14.42 -0.75
N ARG A 216 15.14 15.09 -0.67
CA ARG A 216 15.49 16.00 0.43
C ARG A 216 14.54 17.20 0.53
N GLY A 217 14.06 17.67 -0.62
CA GLY A 217 13.13 18.80 -0.72
C GLY A 217 11.72 18.48 -0.27
N GLY A 218 11.39 17.22 0.03
CA GLY A 218 10.02 16.77 0.26
C GLY A 218 9.15 16.82 -1.00
N TRP A 219 7.89 16.46 -0.86
CA TRP A 219 6.92 16.45 -1.96
C TRP A 219 5.63 17.13 -1.53
N ILE A 220 5.14 18.06 -2.36
CA ILE A 220 3.88 18.76 -2.13
C ILE A 220 2.79 18.16 -3.01
N CYS A 221 1.64 17.87 -2.42
CA CYS A 221 0.46 17.41 -3.14
C CYS A 221 -0.78 18.19 -2.72
N ARG A 222 -1.58 18.63 -3.70
CA ARG A 222 -2.90 19.24 -3.45
C ARG A 222 -3.79 18.29 -2.67
N VAL A 223 -4.53 18.80 -1.70
CA VAL A 223 -5.45 18.00 -0.88
C VAL A 223 -6.49 17.28 -1.74
N GLU A 224 -7.00 17.95 -2.77
CA GLU A 224 -7.97 17.36 -3.72
C GLU A 224 -7.38 16.18 -4.50
N VAL A 225 -6.13 16.30 -4.97
CA VAL A 225 -5.44 15.21 -5.68
C VAL A 225 -5.16 14.04 -4.75
N LEU A 226 -4.81 14.29 -3.48
CA LEU A 226 -4.71 13.23 -2.47
C LEU A 226 -6.06 12.54 -2.25
N HIS A 227 -7.15 13.31 -2.19
CA HIS A 227 -8.49 12.76 -2.05
C HIS A 227 -8.83 11.78 -3.19
N GLU A 228 -8.56 12.17 -4.43
CA GLU A 228 -8.74 11.33 -5.61
C GLU A 228 -7.84 10.09 -5.60
N LYS A 229 -6.53 10.26 -5.37
CA LYS A 229 -5.55 9.16 -5.36
C LYS A 229 -5.85 8.12 -4.28
N THR A 230 -6.36 8.56 -3.13
CA THR A 230 -6.76 7.65 -2.04
C THR A 230 -8.07 6.92 -2.32
N GLY A 231 -8.94 7.46 -3.19
CA GLY A 231 -10.28 6.91 -3.45
C GLY A 231 -11.19 6.88 -2.23
N SER A 232 -10.98 7.83 -1.31
CA SER A 232 -11.83 8.01 -0.14
C SER A 232 -13.27 8.32 -0.58
N ASP A 233 -14.24 7.75 0.14
CA ASP A 233 -15.67 8.05 -0.01
C ASP A 233 -16.14 9.17 0.93
N ALA A 234 -15.22 9.73 1.73
CA ALA A 234 -15.53 10.82 2.65
C ALA A 234 -15.83 12.10 1.86
N GLN A 235 -16.75 12.92 2.37
CA GLN A 235 -16.92 14.27 1.82
C GLN A 235 -15.65 15.10 2.06
N PRO A 236 -15.34 16.10 1.20
CA PRO A 236 -14.10 16.87 1.30
C PRO A 236 -13.81 17.46 2.70
N LYS A 237 -14.85 17.93 3.42
CA LYS A 237 -14.70 18.44 4.80
C LYS A 237 -14.24 17.36 5.78
N GLU A 238 -14.83 16.17 5.68
CA GLU A 238 -14.50 15.03 6.54
C GLU A 238 -13.12 14.47 6.19
N PHE A 239 -12.78 14.39 4.89
CA PHE A 239 -11.43 14.03 4.44
C PHE A 239 -10.37 14.96 5.02
N ASN A 240 -10.60 16.28 4.94
CA ASN A 240 -9.71 17.28 5.56
C ASN A 240 -9.59 17.11 7.07
N ARG A 241 -10.69 16.79 7.76
CA ARG A 241 -10.69 16.53 9.21
C ARG A 241 -9.85 15.28 9.55
N MET A 242 -10.01 14.20 8.79
CA MET A 242 -9.21 12.98 8.97
C MET A 242 -7.74 13.24 8.68
N LEU A 243 -7.44 13.97 7.60
CA LEU A 243 -6.08 14.33 7.20
C LEU A 243 -5.36 15.14 8.29
N ARG A 244 -6.03 16.14 8.89
CA ARG A 244 -5.49 16.91 10.03
C ARG A 244 -5.17 16.02 11.22
N LYS A 245 -6.05 15.09 11.58
CA LYS A 245 -5.77 14.13 12.67
C LYS A 245 -4.54 13.27 12.40
N ILE A 246 -4.33 12.85 11.15
CA ILE A 246 -3.14 12.07 10.76
C ILE A 246 -1.87 12.93 10.86
N ILE A 247 -1.94 14.18 10.39
CA ILE A 247 -0.85 15.16 10.50
C ILE A 247 -0.50 15.43 11.97
N GLU A 248 -1.50 15.69 12.81
CA GLU A 248 -1.33 15.96 14.24
C GLU A 248 -0.74 14.76 15.00
N ALA A 249 -1.16 13.54 14.65
CA ALA A 249 -0.61 12.33 15.25
C ALA A 249 0.88 12.13 14.91
N ASP A 250 1.30 12.59 13.73
CA ASP A 250 2.68 12.50 13.22
C ASP A 250 3.27 11.09 13.38
N GLN A 251 2.50 10.07 13.00
CA GLN A 251 2.87 8.65 13.13
C GLN A 251 3.08 7.96 11.77
N LEU A 252 3.21 8.70 10.67
CA LEU A 252 3.45 8.10 9.34
C LEU A 252 4.93 7.67 9.24
N PRO A 253 5.26 6.37 9.03
CA PRO A 253 6.65 5.94 8.90
C PRO A 253 7.38 6.72 7.80
N ASP A 254 8.69 6.89 7.94
CA ASP A 254 9.58 7.71 7.07
C ASP A 254 9.24 9.20 6.92
N TYR A 255 7.97 9.62 7.06
CA TYR A 255 7.51 10.94 6.63
C TYR A 255 6.81 11.72 7.73
N THR A 256 7.17 12.98 7.90
CA THR A 256 6.35 13.99 8.59
C THR A 256 5.50 14.71 7.55
N MET A 257 4.26 15.01 7.91
CA MET A 257 3.34 15.74 7.05
C MET A 257 3.03 17.13 7.64
N SER A 258 2.88 18.14 6.80
CA SER A 258 2.42 19.46 7.22
C SER A 258 1.45 20.07 6.20
N LEU A 259 0.48 20.85 6.69
CA LEU A 259 -0.39 21.62 5.81
C LEU A 259 0.40 22.78 5.20
N THR A 260 0.20 22.99 3.90
CA THR A 260 0.79 24.09 3.14
C THR A 260 -0.20 24.57 2.08
N GLN A 261 0.23 25.49 1.23
CA GLN A 261 -0.51 25.92 0.05
C GLN A 261 0.39 25.86 -1.18
N THR A 262 -0.20 25.69 -2.36
CA THR A 262 0.51 25.89 -3.63
C THR A 262 0.82 27.38 -3.83
N VAL A 263 1.63 27.71 -4.84
CA VAL A 263 1.91 29.11 -5.22
C VAL A 263 0.61 29.89 -5.51
N GLU A 264 -0.43 29.20 -5.98
CA GLU A 264 -1.75 29.74 -6.29
C GLU A 264 -2.69 29.78 -5.06
N GLY A 265 -2.19 29.50 -3.85
CA GLY A 265 -2.98 29.51 -2.61
C GLY A 265 -3.88 28.29 -2.40
N THR A 266 -3.76 27.24 -3.23
CA THR A 266 -4.59 26.03 -3.09
C THR A 266 -4.12 25.17 -1.92
N PRO A 267 -5.01 24.65 -1.05
CA PRO A 267 -4.61 23.77 0.06
C PRO A 267 -3.83 22.54 -0.40
N ALA A 268 -2.69 22.30 0.24
CA ALA A 268 -1.79 21.20 -0.07
C ALA A 268 -1.22 20.57 1.21
N VAL A 269 -0.60 19.41 1.04
CA VAL A 269 0.17 18.73 2.08
C VAL A 269 1.60 18.56 1.60
N MET A 270 2.53 18.90 2.47
CA MET A 270 3.96 18.65 2.30
C MET A 270 4.33 17.37 3.02
N PHE A 271 5.01 16.45 2.31
CA PHE A 271 5.59 15.23 2.87
C PHE A 271 7.11 15.38 2.91
N GLN A 272 7.70 15.29 4.10
CA GLN A 272 9.14 15.42 4.32
C GLN A 272 9.70 14.19 5.02
N LEU A 273 10.91 13.77 4.65
CA LEU A 273 11.58 12.69 5.36
C LEU A 273 11.82 13.07 6.83
N ARG A 274 11.47 12.17 7.75
CA ARG A 274 11.76 12.30 9.18
C ARG A 274 13.27 12.36 9.39
N GLY A 275 13.70 13.17 10.36
CA GLY A 275 15.12 13.35 10.70
C GLY A 275 15.89 14.29 9.76
N MET A 276 15.34 14.67 8.61
CA MET A 276 15.84 15.80 7.84
C MET A 276 15.28 17.10 8.43
N ARG A 277 16.03 17.72 9.36
CA ARG A 277 15.76 19.10 9.77
C ARG A 277 16.02 20.03 8.59
N TRP A 278 14.96 20.70 8.13
CA TRP A 278 15.10 21.90 7.30
C TRP A 278 15.79 22.98 8.13
N SER A 279 17.06 23.26 7.84
CA SER A 279 17.78 24.36 8.45
C SER A 279 17.51 25.66 7.70
N ARG A 280 16.31 26.25 7.84
CA ARG A 280 16.08 27.73 7.83
C ARG A 280 14.76 28.09 8.54
N PRO A 281 14.70 29.20 9.30
CA PRO A 281 13.55 29.56 10.12
C PRO A 281 12.37 30.05 9.28
N PHE A 282 11.16 29.79 9.76
CA PHE A 282 9.95 30.52 9.39
C PHE A 282 10.10 32.00 9.80
N GLY A 283 10.25 32.90 8.83
CA GLY A 283 10.27 34.34 9.08
C GLY A 283 10.83 35.15 7.92
N GLN A 284 10.02 36.07 7.40
CA GLN A 284 10.32 37.09 6.37
C GLN A 284 10.47 36.61 4.92
N PHE A 285 9.33 36.53 4.23
CA PHE A 285 9.27 36.90 2.82
C PHE A 285 9.32 38.42 2.69
N CYS A 286 10.51 38.97 2.49
CA CYS A 286 10.71 40.23 1.77
C CYS A 286 11.91 40.04 0.85
N GLY A 287 11.63 40.01 -0.46
CA GLY A 287 12.59 40.25 -1.54
C GLY A 287 13.85 39.39 -1.58
N LEU A 288 13.89 38.45 -2.51
CA LEU A 288 14.97 38.42 -3.51
C LEU A 288 14.65 37.40 -4.60
N ASP A 289 14.61 37.96 -5.80
CA ASP A 289 14.50 37.33 -7.09
C ASP A 289 15.54 36.24 -7.36
N LYS A 290 15.13 35.31 -8.24
CA LYS A 290 15.97 34.49 -9.13
C LYS A 290 16.91 33.49 -8.46
N LEU A 291 16.47 32.22 -8.46
CA LEU A 291 17.18 31.04 -9.01
C LEU A 291 16.60 29.82 -8.31
N TYR A 292 15.69 29.09 -8.97
CA TYR A 292 15.62 27.62 -9.07
C TYR A 292 14.38 27.32 -9.92
N PRO A 293 14.53 26.85 -11.17
CA PRO A 293 13.38 26.46 -11.98
C PRO A 293 12.69 25.27 -11.33
N VAL A 294 11.37 25.33 -11.29
CA VAL A 294 10.48 24.18 -11.10
C VAL A 294 10.90 23.12 -12.12
N VAL A 295 11.58 22.07 -11.66
CA VAL A 295 11.80 20.88 -12.49
C VAL A 295 10.47 20.14 -12.53
N VAL A 296 9.65 20.50 -13.52
CA VAL A 296 8.67 19.61 -14.10
C VAL A 296 9.49 18.47 -14.72
N MET A 297 9.61 17.34 -14.02
CA MET A 297 10.08 16.13 -14.70
C MET A 297 8.99 15.67 -15.67
N PRO A 298 9.33 15.42 -16.95
CA PRO A 298 8.39 14.85 -17.91
C PRO A 298 8.05 13.40 -17.53
N PRO A 299 6.92 12.86 -18.03
CA PRO A 299 6.51 11.50 -17.74
C PRO A 299 7.46 10.51 -18.42
N PHE A 300 8.08 9.63 -17.64
CA PHE A 300 8.64 8.36 -18.06
C PHE A 300 8.11 7.25 -17.14
#